data_AF-A0A2N5A5T3-F1
#
_entry.id   AF-A0A2N5A5T3-F1
#
_cell.length_a   1.000
_cell.length_b   1.000
_cell.length_c   1.000
_cell.angle_alpha   90.00
_cell.angle_beta   90.00
_cell.angle_gamma   90.00
#
_symmetry.space_group_name_H-M   'P 1'
#
loop_
_entity.id
_entity.type
_entity.pdbx_description
1 polymer ?
#
loop_
_entity_poly.entity_id
_entity_poly.type
_entity_poly.pdbx_seq_one_letter_code
_entity_poly.pdbx_strand_id
1 'polypeptide(L)'
;MSQDVTAKMLKPDFDSEVSGLVHGYLFHEQRPPQPIASGEVCARYQALADDKAFIWLHLNLNHATAEKWLTSHFPVADFFFEEIRSGSHTTRIERQGENLFAVLNDVLFRPQDTSAETATLWLYCSPKLVVTARFKPLRFIEWMLPRLQTLRVNTSTELLAFLLEEQEEVLEQVVRQASRHVDLIEERLLS
;
A
#
# COMPACT_ATOMS: atom_id res chain seq x y z
N MET A 1 -38.78 -3.44 1.65
CA MET A 1 -38.63 -2.42 2.71
C MET A 1 -38.22 -3.16 3.97
N SER A 2 -37.16 -2.87 4.70
CA SER A 2 -35.98 -2.03 4.52
C SER A 2 -35.04 -2.40 5.68
N GLN A 3 -33.73 -2.41 5.40
CA GLN A 3 -32.64 -2.01 6.30
C GLN A 3 -32.53 -2.67 7.69
N ASP A 4 -31.45 -3.44 7.87
CA ASP A 4 -30.41 -3.06 8.85
C ASP A 4 -29.07 -3.69 8.45
N VAL A 5 -28.46 -3.08 7.43
CA VAL A 5 -27.03 -3.19 7.13
C VAL A 5 -26.40 -1.95 7.75
N THR A 6 -26.31 -1.93 9.08
CA THR A 6 -25.68 -0.86 9.83
C THR A 6 -24.37 -1.39 10.38
N ALA A 7 -23.31 -1.03 9.65
CA ALA A 7 -21.95 -0.80 10.11
C ALA A 7 -21.55 -1.56 11.38
N LYS A 8 -20.86 -2.68 11.18
CA LYS A 8 -19.95 -3.23 12.19
C LYS A 8 -18.82 -2.21 12.38
N MET A 9 -19.09 -1.16 13.13
CA MET A 9 -18.09 -0.20 13.58
C MET A 9 -17.11 -0.98 14.44
N LEU A 10 -15.99 -1.34 13.83
CA LEU A 10 -14.76 -1.69 14.53
C LEU A 10 -14.49 -0.51 15.48
N LYS A 11 -14.59 -0.73 16.78
CA LYS A 11 -14.20 0.30 17.75
C LYS A 11 -12.75 0.68 17.43
N PRO A 12 -12.42 1.96 17.22
CA PRO A 12 -11.04 2.37 17.05
C PRO A 12 -10.29 2.01 18.33
N ASP A 13 -9.26 1.18 18.17
CA ASP A 13 -8.28 0.92 19.21
C ASP A 13 -7.53 2.24 19.44
N PHE A 14 -7.45 2.76 20.66
CA PHE A 14 -6.92 4.09 20.95
C PHE A 14 -5.45 4.23 20.48
N ASP A 15 -4.72 3.12 20.37
CA ASP A 15 -3.36 3.04 19.80
C ASP A 15 -3.34 3.19 18.25
N SER A 16 -4.45 2.87 17.58
CA SER A 16 -4.59 3.07 16.13
C SER A 16 -4.78 4.54 15.79
N GLU A 17 -5.40 5.32 16.69
CA GLU A 17 -5.58 6.77 16.55
C GLU A 17 -4.27 7.56 16.69
N VAL A 18 -3.15 6.93 17.09
CA VAL A 18 -1.87 7.62 17.28
C VAL A 18 -0.88 7.34 16.15
N SER A 19 -1.06 6.29 15.35
CA SER A 19 -0.04 5.81 14.41
C SER A 19 -0.33 6.09 12.93
N GLY A 20 -1.59 6.35 12.56
CA GLY A 20 -1.99 6.42 11.14
C GLY A 20 -1.87 5.07 10.40
N LEU A 21 -1.67 3.97 11.14
CA LEU A 21 -1.57 2.62 10.61
C LEU A 21 -2.94 2.15 10.11
N VAL A 22 -3.00 1.77 8.84
CA VAL A 22 -4.19 1.20 8.20
C VAL A 22 -4.11 -0.33 8.24
N HIS A 23 -2.96 -0.90 7.90
CA HIS A 23 -2.70 -2.34 7.97
C HIS A 23 -1.32 -2.63 8.55
N GLY A 24 -1.23 -3.64 9.39
CA GLY A 24 0.02 -4.20 9.89
C GLY A 24 0.00 -5.72 9.72
N TYR A 25 1.06 -6.29 9.15
CA TYR A 25 1.19 -7.73 8.97
C TYR A 25 2.59 -8.22 9.34
N LEU A 26 2.66 -9.35 10.03
CA LEU A 26 3.87 -10.13 10.25
C LEU A 26 3.96 -11.22 9.19
N PHE A 27 5.04 -11.21 8.45
CA PHE A 27 5.40 -12.28 7.52
C PHE A 27 6.48 -13.15 8.16
N HIS A 28 6.35 -14.45 7.98
CA HIS A 28 7.32 -15.43 8.45
C HIS A 28 7.38 -16.58 7.45
N GLU A 29 8.57 -17.14 7.23
CA GLU A 29 8.76 -18.32 6.39
C GLU A 29 7.74 -19.43 6.75
N GLN A 30 7.02 -19.94 5.75
CA GLN A 30 6.04 -21.03 5.88
C GLN A 30 4.75 -20.75 6.68
N ARG A 31 4.48 -19.50 7.09
CA ARG A 31 3.20 -19.13 7.71
C ARG A 31 2.47 -18.09 6.88
N PRO A 32 1.13 -18.14 6.79
CA PRO A 32 0.38 -17.07 6.18
C PRO A 32 0.61 -15.74 6.94
N PRO A 33 0.52 -14.59 6.27
CA PRO A 33 0.69 -13.28 6.90
C PRO A 33 -0.29 -13.09 8.05
N GLN A 34 0.23 -12.71 9.22
CA GLN A 34 -0.56 -12.55 10.44
C GLN A 34 -0.85 -11.07 10.66
N PRO A 35 -2.11 -10.65 10.80
CA PRO A 35 -2.43 -9.26 11.10
C PRO A 35 -1.87 -8.88 12.47
N ILE A 36 -1.33 -7.66 12.58
CA ILE A 36 -0.80 -7.09 13.81
C ILE A 36 -1.63 -5.85 14.16
N ALA A 37 -2.10 -5.76 15.41
CA ALA A 37 -2.74 -4.56 15.92
C ALA A 37 -1.69 -3.45 16.17
N SER A 38 -2.09 -2.20 16.01
CA SER A 38 -1.22 -1.02 16.16
C SER A 38 -0.36 -1.03 17.44
N GLY A 39 -0.97 -1.33 18.60
CA GLY A 39 -0.28 -1.39 19.89
C GLY A 39 0.74 -2.53 20.03
N GLU A 40 0.68 -3.55 19.18
CA GLU A 40 1.63 -4.67 19.21
C GLU A 40 2.82 -4.47 18.27
N VAL A 41 2.72 -3.60 17.26
CA VAL A 41 3.69 -3.54 16.16
C VAL A 41 5.12 -3.34 16.66
N CYS A 42 5.35 -2.38 17.57
CA CYS A 42 6.68 -2.07 18.08
C CYS A 42 7.30 -3.28 18.81
N ALA A 43 6.52 -3.96 19.66
CA ALA A 43 6.98 -5.14 20.38
C ALA A 43 7.27 -6.30 19.42
N ARG A 44 6.42 -6.51 18.40
CA ARG A 44 6.62 -7.53 17.37
C ARG A 44 7.88 -7.27 16.55
N TYR A 45 8.12 -6.02 16.18
CA TYR A 45 9.31 -5.62 15.42
C TYR A 45 10.60 -5.85 16.20
N GLN A 46 10.63 -5.48 17.49
CA GLN A 46 11.79 -5.71 18.36
C GLN A 46 12.06 -7.20 18.59
N ALA A 47 11.02 -8.03 18.58
CA ALA A 47 11.12 -9.48 18.74
C ALA A 47 11.56 -10.23 17.47
N LEU A 48 11.81 -9.54 16.33
CA LEU A 48 12.32 -10.15 15.10
C LEU A 48 13.77 -10.63 15.27
N ALA A 49 13.93 -11.84 15.81
CA ALA A 49 15.22 -12.44 16.11
C ALA A 49 16.00 -12.90 14.88
N ASP A 50 15.32 -13.35 13.81
CA ASP A 50 15.94 -13.99 12.64
C ASP A 50 15.59 -13.28 11.31
N ASP A 51 16.36 -13.54 10.24
CA ASP A 51 16.16 -13.00 8.89
C ASP A 51 14.99 -13.65 8.12
N LYS A 52 14.21 -14.49 8.80
CA LYS A 52 13.10 -15.27 8.23
C LYS A 52 11.73 -14.62 8.41
N ALA A 53 11.71 -13.42 8.97
CA ALA A 53 10.48 -12.69 9.25
C ALA A 53 10.68 -11.20 9.02
N PHE A 54 9.61 -10.55 8.56
CA PHE A 54 9.58 -9.12 8.35
C PHE A 54 8.17 -8.59 8.62
N ILE A 55 8.06 -7.30 8.88
CA ILE A 55 6.77 -6.64 9.09
C ILE A 55 6.46 -5.75 7.89
N TRP A 56 5.20 -5.77 7.45
CA TRP A 56 4.66 -4.79 6.52
C TRP A 56 3.71 -3.84 7.25
N LEU A 57 3.93 -2.54 7.08
CA LEU A 57 3.09 -1.46 7.60
C LEU A 57 2.54 -0.63 6.44
N HIS A 58 1.22 -0.49 6.37
CA HIS A 58 0.54 0.41 5.44
C HIS A 58 -0.01 1.63 6.22
N LEU A 59 0.46 2.83 5.92
CA LEU A 59 0.10 4.06 6.62
C LEU A 59 -0.72 5.03 5.75
N ASN A 60 -1.66 5.72 6.40
CA ASN A 60 -2.36 6.87 5.86
C ASN A 60 -1.65 8.16 6.30
N LEU A 61 -1.02 8.85 5.35
CA LEU A 61 -0.27 10.08 5.55
C LEU A 61 -1.15 11.30 5.86
N ASN A 62 -2.48 11.22 5.69
CA ASN A 62 -3.38 12.27 6.20
C ASN A 62 -3.44 12.29 7.74
N HIS A 63 -2.93 11.25 8.40
CA HIS A 63 -2.85 11.21 9.85
C HIS A 63 -1.65 12.02 10.33
N ALA A 64 -1.91 13.09 11.11
CA ALA A 64 -0.90 14.08 11.49
C ALA A 64 0.33 13.50 12.24
N THR A 65 0.18 12.34 12.87
CA THR A 65 1.24 11.68 13.63
C THR A 65 1.91 10.53 12.89
N ALA A 66 1.49 10.17 11.67
CA ALA A 66 1.99 8.98 10.96
C ALA A 66 3.51 9.01 10.77
N GLU A 67 4.03 10.12 10.24
CA GLU A 67 5.47 10.31 10.06
C GLU A 67 6.22 10.23 11.39
N LYS A 68 5.80 11.03 12.39
CA LYS A 68 6.44 11.06 13.71
C LYS A 68 6.43 9.69 14.39
N TRP A 69 5.34 8.95 14.27
CA TRP A 69 5.23 7.61 14.84
C TRP A 69 6.21 6.66 14.15
N LEU A 70 6.29 6.69 12.82
CA LEU A 70 7.19 5.83 12.05
C LEU A 70 8.66 6.13 12.36
N THR A 71 9.07 7.41 12.39
CA THR A 71 10.45 7.81 12.71
C THR A 71 10.84 7.48 14.15
N SER A 72 9.89 7.49 15.09
CA SER A 72 10.19 7.25 16.51
C SER A 72 10.38 5.78 16.86
N HIS A 73 9.83 4.86 16.05
CA HIS A 73 9.78 3.43 16.39
C HIS A 73 10.54 2.52 15.43
N PHE A 74 10.85 3.00 14.21
CA PHE A 74 11.45 2.18 13.17
C PHE A 74 12.66 2.88 12.54
N PRO A 75 13.69 2.12 12.11
CA PRO A 75 14.86 2.66 11.44
C PRO A 75 14.57 2.94 9.95
N VAL A 76 13.62 3.83 9.68
CA VAL A 76 13.30 4.31 8.34
C VAL A 76 14.18 5.52 8.04
N ALA A 77 14.91 5.47 6.93
CA ALA A 77 15.85 6.53 6.57
C ALA A 77 15.13 7.83 6.17
N ASP A 78 15.75 8.98 6.52
CA ASP A 78 15.17 10.33 6.31
C ASP A 78 14.75 10.60 4.87
N PHE A 79 15.50 10.08 3.89
CA PHE A 79 15.22 10.26 2.47
C PHE A 79 13.79 9.80 2.09
N PHE A 80 13.24 8.79 2.78
CA PHE A 80 11.88 8.32 2.51
C PHE A 80 10.85 9.43 2.75
N PHE A 81 11.04 10.21 3.82
CA PHE A 81 10.15 11.31 4.16
C PHE A 81 10.41 12.55 3.32
N GLU A 82 11.66 12.79 2.92
CA GLU A 82 12.01 13.83 1.95
C GLU A 82 11.32 13.58 0.60
N GLU A 83 11.29 12.33 0.13
CA GLU A 83 10.59 11.94 -1.10
C GLU A 83 9.06 12.04 -1.00
N ILE A 84 8.49 11.75 0.18
CA ILE A 84 7.07 11.99 0.43
C ILE A 84 6.74 13.49 0.32
N ARG A 85 7.60 14.35 0.91
CA ARG A 85 7.43 15.81 0.88
C ARG A 85 7.69 16.41 -0.50
N SER A 86 8.60 15.84 -1.29
CA SER A 86 8.88 16.29 -2.65
C SER A 86 7.68 16.09 -3.58
N GLY A 87 6.80 15.13 -3.26
CA GLY A 87 5.59 14.85 -4.01
C GLY A 87 5.86 14.23 -5.38
N SER A 88 6.99 13.53 -5.56
CA SER A 88 7.32 12.93 -6.86
C SER A 88 6.28 11.88 -7.27
N HIS A 89 5.77 12.01 -8.50
CA HIS A 89 4.69 11.18 -9.05
C HIS A 89 5.17 10.21 -10.12
N THR A 90 6.47 10.09 -10.41
CA THR A 90 6.95 9.16 -11.43
C THR A 90 7.12 7.77 -10.82
N THR A 91 6.49 6.77 -11.43
CA THR A 91 6.68 5.36 -11.04
C THR A 91 8.14 4.98 -11.21
N ARG A 92 8.80 4.57 -10.12
CA ARG A 92 10.23 4.20 -10.14
C ARG A 92 10.61 3.33 -8.95
N ILE A 93 11.73 2.64 -9.08
CA ILE A 93 12.37 1.87 -8.01
C ILE A 93 13.82 2.30 -7.93
N GLU A 94 14.30 2.57 -6.73
CA GLU A 94 15.66 3.02 -6.45
C GLU A 94 16.25 2.19 -5.32
N ARG A 95 17.55 1.88 -5.43
CA ARG A 95 18.31 1.25 -4.35
C ARG A 95 19.06 2.33 -3.57
N GLN A 96 18.90 2.31 -2.25
CA GLN A 96 19.56 3.22 -1.31
C GLN A 96 20.32 2.38 -0.27
N GLY A 97 21.58 2.07 -0.57
CA GLY A 97 22.39 1.12 0.21
C GLY A 97 21.76 -0.28 0.16
N GLU A 98 21.40 -0.81 1.33
CA GLU A 98 20.73 -2.12 1.48
C GLU A 98 19.20 -2.03 1.46
N ASN A 99 18.65 -0.82 1.32
CA ASN A 99 17.22 -0.58 1.26
C ASN A 99 16.78 -0.33 -0.18
N LEU A 100 15.52 -0.65 -0.46
CA LEU A 100 14.83 -0.28 -1.68
C LEU A 100 13.79 0.79 -1.37
N PHE A 101 13.64 1.71 -2.30
CA PHE A 101 12.59 2.69 -2.33
C PHE A 101 11.83 2.56 -3.63
N ALA A 102 10.51 2.70 -3.57
CA ALA A 102 9.70 2.77 -4.77
C ALA A 102 8.60 3.83 -4.63
N VAL A 103 8.29 4.45 -5.77
CA VAL A 103 7.09 5.25 -5.95
C VAL A 103 6.24 4.51 -6.96
N LEU A 104 5.03 4.12 -6.57
CA LEU A 104 4.06 3.47 -7.44
C LEU A 104 2.83 4.34 -7.58
N ASN A 105 2.20 4.35 -8.74
CA ASN A 105 0.96 5.10 -8.96
C ASN A 105 -0.18 4.16 -9.30
N ASP A 106 -1.35 4.45 -8.72
CA ASP A 106 -2.63 3.84 -9.07
C ASP A 106 -3.44 4.87 -9.87
N VAL A 107 -3.79 4.50 -11.09
CA VAL A 107 -4.50 5.37 -12.04
C VAL A 107 -5.97 4.99 -12.07
N LEU A 108 -6.83 5.80 -11.51
CA LEU A 108 -8.27 5.60 -11.60
C LEU A 108 -8.82 6.22 -12.90
N PHE A 109 -9.13 5.35 -13.86
CA PHE A 109 -9.78 5.78 -15.10
C PHE A 109 -11.30 5.68 -14.99
N ARG A 110 -11.95 6.84 -15.04
CA ARG A 110 -13.40 6.98 -15.08
C ARG A 110 -13.77 7.71 -16.38
N PRO A 111 -14.41 7.04 -17.35
CA PRO A 111 -14.73 7.63 -18.65
C PRO A 111 -15.62 8.88 -18.60
N GLN A 112 -16.32 9.07 -17.48
CA GLN A 112 -17.22 10.21 -17.25
C GLN A 112 -16.47 11.42 -16.68
N ASP A 113 -15.24 11.23 -16.18
CA ASP A 113 -14.43 12.28 -15.59
C ASP A 113 -13.52 12.90 -16.66
N THR A 114 -13.34 14.21 -16.60
CA THR A 114 -12.49 14.97 -17.53
C THR A 114 -10.99 14.79 -17.29
N SER A 115 -10.60 14.14 -16.19
CA SER A 115 -9.20 13.85 -15.85
C SER A 115 -9.06 12.52 -15.11
N ALA A 116 -8.04 11.73 -15.45
CA ALA A 116 -7.67 10.56 -14.64
C ALA A 116 -7.18 11.02 -13.26
N GLU A 117 -7.69 10.39 -12.21
CA GLU A 117 -7.21 10.63 -10.85
C GLU A 117 -6.06 9.65 -10.54
N THR A 118 -4.91 10.19 -10.12
CA THR A 118 -3.77 9.38 -9.71
C THR A 118 -3.58 9.42 -8.20
N ALA A 119 -3.40 8.24 -7.60
CA ALA A 119 -2.98 8.09 -6.21
C ALA A 119 -1.57 7.52 -6.17
N THR A 120 -0.72 8.05 -5.28
CA THR A 120 0.68 7.65 -5.16
C THR A 120 0.88 6.80 -3.90
N LEU A 121 1.62 5.69 -4.07
CA LEU A 121 2.19 4.88 -3.00
C LEU A 121 3.68 5.16 -2.91
N TRP A 122 4.14 5.59 -1.74
CA TRP A 122 5.56 5.56 -1.39
C TRP A 122 5.86 4.27 -0.64
N LEU A 123 6.95 3.59 -1.01
CA LEU A 123 7.34 2.32 -0.44
C LEU A 123 8.80 2.37 -0.02
N TYR A 124 9.05 1.99 1.24
CA TYR A 124 10.38 1.73 1.78
C TYR A 124 10.48 0.25 2.11
N CYS A 125 11.55 -0.41 1.67
CA CYS A 125 11.76 -1.82 1.89
C CYS A 125 13.18 -2.09 2.38
N SER A 126 13.27 -2.70 3.55
CA SER A 126 14.48 -3.20 4.18
C SER A 126 14.30 -4.70 4.49
N PRO A 127 15.34 -5.44 4.90
CA PRO A 127 15.21 -6.87 5.18
C PRO A 127 14.11 -7.23 6.19
N LYS A 128 13.91 -6.41 7.23
CA LYS A 128 12.95 -6.69 8.33
C LYS A 128 11.69 -5.83 8.32
N LEU A 129 11.62 -4.82 7.44
CA LEU A 129 10.52 -3.86 7.43
C LEU A 129 10.19 -3.40 6.01
N VAL A 130 8.93 -3.53 5.64
CA VAL A 130 8.32 -2.87 4.48
C VAL A 130 7.35 -1.81 5.01
N VAL A 131 7.48 -0.59 4.54
CA VAL A 131 6.54 0.50 4.80
C VAL A 131 5.93 0.92 3.49
N THR A 132 4.62 0.95 3.41
CA THR A 132 3.89 1.60 2.33
C THR A 132 3.08 2.75 2.89
N ALA A 133 3.13 3.91 2.25
CA ALA A 133 2.49 5.12 2.70
C ALA A 133 1.72 5.79 1.57
N ARG A 134 0.55 6.36 1.87
CA ARG A 134 -0.32 7.00 0.89
C ARG A 134 -1.10 8.16 1.49
N PHE A 135 -1.54 9.10 0.67
CA PHE A 135 -2.59 10.06 1.04
C PHE A 135 -3.97 9.51 0.64
N LYS A 136 -4.17 9.21 -0.64
CA LYS A 136 -5.44 8.68 -1.18
C LYS A 136 -5.44 7.15 -1.20
N PRO A 137 -6.57 6.48 -0.88
CA PRO A 137 -6.68 5.02 -0.99
C PRO A 137 -6.24 4.50 -2.36
N LEU A 138 -5.65 3.31 -2.38
CA LEU A 138 -5.11 2.66 -3.58
C LEU A 138 -5.90 1.36 -3.82
N ARG A 139 -6.54 1.23 -4.99
CA ARG A 139 -7.30 0.06 -5.38
C ARG A 139 -6.44 -1.19 -5.39
N PHE A 140 -5.21 -1.12 -5.91
CA PHE A 140 -4.35 -2.31 -5.97
C PHE A 140 -4.03 -2.87 -4.58
N ILE A 141 -3.89 -2.00 -3.57
CA ILE A 141 -3.73 -2.44 -2.18
C ILE A 141 -5.00 -3.15 -1.69
N GLU A 142 -6.17 -2.55 -1.89
CA GLU A 142 -7.45 -3.13 -1.46
C GLU A 142 -7.75 -4.48 -2.14
N TRP A 143 -7.42 -4.61 -3.42
CA TRP A 143 -7.60 -5.86 -4.19
C TRP A 143 -6.64 -6.96 -3.77
N MET A 144 -5.42 -6.56 -3.40
CA MET A 144 -4.38 -7.46 -2.95
C MET A 144 -4.65 -8.03 -1.55
N LEU A 145 -5.22 -7.23 -0.63
CA LEU A 145 -5.41 -7.59 0.78
C LEU A 145 -6.09 -8.97 1.00
N PRO A 146 -7.23 -9.30 0.36
CA PRO A 146 -7.85 -10.62 0.51
C PRO A 146 -6.97 -11.78 0.07
N ARG A 147 -6.04 -11.53 -0.87
CA ARG A 147 -5.13 -12.55 -1.40
C ARG A 147 -3.92 -12.79 -0.52
N LEU A 148 -3.59 -11.88 0.41
CA LEU A 148 -2.43 -12.03 1.31
C LEU A 148 -2.39 -13.37 2.03
N GLN A 149 -3.56 -13.91 2.41
CA GLN A 149 -3.65 -15.19 3.13
C GLN A 149 -3.21 -16.41 2.31
N THR A 150 -3.27 -16.33 0.97
CA THR A 150 -2.86 -17.43 0.09
C THR A 150 -1.49 -17.20 -0.55
N LEU A 151 -0.94 -16.00 -0.42
CA LEU A 151 0.39 -15.69 -0.91
C LEU A 151 1.47 -16.39 -0.11
N ARG A 152 2.50 -16.83 -0.82
CA ARG A 152 3.73 -17.35 -0.24
C ARG A 152 4.84 -16.33 -0.44
N VAL A 153 4.82 -15.30 0.39
CA VAL A 153 5.86 -14.27 0.45
C VAL A 153 6.69 -14.51 1.70
N ASN A 154 7.96 -14.83 1.50
CA ASN A 154 8.91 -15.18 2.56
C ASN A 154 9.92 -14.05 2.83
N THR A 155 10.12 -13.15 1.87
CA THR A 155 11.05 -12.01 1.99
C THR A 155 10.37 -10.67 1.74
N SER A 156 10.92 -9.59 2.30
CA SER A 156 10.41 -8.23 2.08
C SER A 156 10.48 -7.81 0.62
N THR A 157 11.52 -8.26 -0.10
CA THR A 157 11.67 -8.02 -1.55
C THR A 157 10.66 -8.80 -2.38
N GLU A 158 10.27 -10.01 -1.97
CA GLU A 158 9.15 -10.73 -2.61
C GLU A 158 7.82 -9.97 -2.43
N LEU A 159 7.60 -9.32 -1.27
CA LEU A 159 6.42 -8.47 -1.10
C LEU A 159 6.44 -7.27 -2.05
N LEU A 160 7.61 -6.63 -2.23
CA LEU A 160 7.77 -5.55 -3.20
C LEU A 160 7.48 -6.03 -4.63
N ALA A 161 8.08 -7.15 -5.05
CA ALA A 161 7.83 -7.73 -6.38
C ALA A 161 6.34 -7.99 -6.58
N PHE A 162 5.69 -8.57 -5.58
CA PHE A 162 4.26 -8.81 -5.61
C PHE A 162 3.43 -7.52 -5.72
N LEU A 163 3.75 -6.47 -4.97
CA LEU A 163 3.08 -5.17 -5.09
C LEU A 163 3.21 -4.54 -6.49
N LEU A 164 4.34 -4.78 -7.17
CA LEU A 164 4.57 -4.33 -8.54
C LEU A 164 3.70 -5.09 -9.54
N GLU A 165 3.62 -6.42 -9.39
CA GLU A 165 2.74 -7.27 -10.22
C GLU A 165 1.26 -6.85 -10.06
N GLU A 166 0.82 -6.55 -8.84
CA GLU A 166 -0.54 -6.05 -8.61
C GLU A 166 -0.78 -4.70 -9.28
N GLN A 167 0.21 -3.81 -9.28
CA GLN A 167 0.11 -2.52 -9.96
C GLN A 167 0.01 -2.71 -11.49
N GLU A 168 0.78 -3.63 -12.05
CA GLU A 168 0.77 -3.94 -13.49
C GLU A 168 -0.62 -4.40 -13.96
N GLU A 169 -1.24 -5.33 -13.22
CA GLU A 169 -2.60 -5.81 -13.50
C GLU A 169 -3.63 -4.67 -13.50
N VAL A 170 -3.54 -3.74 -12.54
CA VAL A 170 -4.42 -2.56 -12.50
C VAL A 170 -4.22 -1.66 -13.73
N LEU A 171 -2.97 -1.46 -14.15
CA LEU A 171 -2.66 -0.65 -15.33
C LEU A 171 -3.19 -1.29 -16.61
N GLU A 172 -3.07 -2.61 -16.75
CA GLU A 172 -3.60 -3.35 -17.89
C GLU A 172 -5.13 -3.18 -18.00
N GLN A 173 -5.84 -3.27 -16.88
CA GLN A 173 -7.29 -3.06 -16.84
C GLN A 173 -7.68 -1.65 -17.26
N VAL A 174 -6.91 -0.63 -16.84
CA VAL A 174 -7.11 0.76 -17.24
C VAL A 174 -6.95 0.93 -18.76
N VAL A 175 -5.91 0.36 -19.36
CA VAL A 175 -5.69 0.40 -20.81
C VAL A 175 -6.85 -0.26 -21.56
N ARG A 176 -7.27 -1.46 -21.13
CA ARG A 176 -8.42 -2.18 -21.73
C ARG A 176 -9.73 -1.39 -21.61
N GLN A 177 -9.93 -0.65 -20.54
CA GLN A 177 -11.11 0.19 -20.36
C GLN A 177 -11.07 1.45 -21.24
N ALA A 178 -9.90 2.07 -21.38
CA ALA A 178 -9.70 3.21 -22.27
C ALA A 178 -9.95 2.83 -23.74
N SER A 179 -9.40 1.71 -24.21
CA SER A 179 -9.63 1.21 -25.58
C SER A 179 -11.12 1.01 -25.88
N ARG A 180 -11.83 0.28 -25.00
CA ARG A 180 -13.29 0.08 -25.16
C ARG A 180 -14.07 1.38 -25.17
N HIS A 181 -13.62 2.40 -24.44
CA HIS A 181 -14.27 3.70 -24.45
C HIS A 181 -14.08 4.43 -25.77
N VAL A 182 -12.88 4.35 -26.37
CA VAL A 182 -12.60 4.89 -27.71
C VAL A 182 -13.48 4.19 -28.74
N ASP A 183 -13.56 2.85 -28.71
CA ASP A 183 -14.40 2.08 -29.64
C ASP A 183 -15.88 2.55 -29.59
N LEU A 184 -16.42 2.79 -28.38
CA LEU A 184 -17.79 3.28 -28.20
C LEU A 184 -18.00 4.72 -28.71
N ILE A 185 -16.97 5.57 -28.65
CA ILE A 185 -17.02 6.92 -29.22
C ILE A 185 -17.01 6.83 -30.75
N GLU A 186 -16.14 6.00 -31.32
CA GLU A 186 -16.05 5.77 -32.76
C GLU A 186 -17.38 5.24 -33.33
N GLU A 187 -18.01 4.26 -32.66
CA GLU A 187 -19.34 3.75 -33.06
C GLU A 187 -20.42 4.83 -33.11
N ARG A 188 -20.44 5.76 -32.13
CA ARG A 188 -21.42 6.86 -32.06
C ARG A 188 -21.20 7.94 -33.12
N LEU A 189 -19.96 8.13 -33.58
CA LEU A 189 -19.64 9.13 -34.61
C LEU A 189 -19.89 8.61 -36.02
N LEU A 190 -19.87 7.29 -36.20
CA LEU A 190 -20.09 6.61 -37.49
C LEU A 190 -21.56 6.25 -37.76
N SER A 191 -22.45 6.41 -36.77
CA SER A 191 -23.92 6.24 -36.88
C SER A 191 -24.63 7.54 -37.19
#